data_AF-A0A564YL53-F1
#
_entry.id   AF-A0A564YL53-F1
#
_cell.length_a   1.000
_cell.length_b   1.000
_cell.length_c   1.000
_cell.angle_alpha   90.00
_cell.angle_beta   90.00
_cell.angle_gamma   90.00
#
_symmetry.space_group_name_H-M   'P 1'
#
loop_
_entity.id
_entity.type
_entity.pdbx_description
1 polymer ?
#
loop_
_entity_poly.entity_id
_entity_poly.type
_entity_poly.pdbx_seq_one_letter_code
_entity_poly.pdbx_strand_id
1 'polypeptide(L)'
;MSVPSTTQRSFYKDVQQLYRTVDSSTDGQATIESVDDISVRISLRPKTGNNAHATFYMSIICSSAYPARPPAVKFDTPIFHPNIDFLSGDICLSIFTQWRTCYSLLDLVKAILYLIDHPNFESNLSEFEEVTEPAIITTKSALLLAGFPVDGYCFTPNAAWCEWARENNCLPTEEDVKEGYIWTPPKEENHEELNIPEQKGSDESEVSLKCEPFHSFF
;
A
#
# COMPACT_ATOMS: atom_id res chain seq x y z
N MET A 1 -34.90 -18.36 -6.13
CA MET A 1 -33.66 -17.59 -5.90
C MET A 1 -33.41 -17.59 -4.39
N SER A 2 -32.24 -18.05 -3.94
CA SER A 2 -31.88 -18.10 -2.51
C SER A 2 -31.59 -16.68 -1.98
N VAL A 3 -31.98 -16.40 -0.74
CA VAL A 3 -31.72 -15.10 -0.09
C VAL A 3 -30.21 -14.96 0.17
N PRO A 4 -29.56 -13.84 -0.21
CA PRO A 4 -28.14 -13.63 0.04
C PRO A 4 -27.80 -13.67 1.53
N SER A 5 -26.63 -14.21 1.88
CA SER A 5 -26.13 -14.17 3.27
C SER A 5 -25.81 -12.73 3.69
N THR A 6 -25.73 -12.46 5.00
CA THR A 6 -25.33 -11.15 5.51
C THR A 6 -23.94 -10.75 5.00
N THR A 7 -23.00 -11.70 4.96
CA THR A 7 -21.68 -11.50 4.36
C THR A 7 -21.75 -11.08 2.91
N GLN A 8 -22.54 -11.80 2.10
CA GLN A 8 -22.67 -11.52 0.67
C GLN A 8 -23.25 -10.12 0.44
N ARG A 9 -24.23 -9.70 1.26
CA ARG A 9 -24.76 -8.34 1.21
C ARG A 9 -23.71 -7.29 1.57
N SER A 10 -22.94 -7.48 2.64
CA SER A 10 -21.89 -6.54 3.07
C SER A 10 -20.76 -6.45 2.04
N PHE A 11 -20.28 -7.59 1.53
CA PHE A 11 -19.25 -7.63 0.50
C PHE A 11 -19.70 -6.88 -0.77
N TYR A 12 -20.88 -7.19 -1.31
CA TYR A 12 -21.35 -6.49 -2.51
C TYR A 12 -21.60 -5.01 -2.26
N LYS A 13 -22.09 -4.61 -1.07
CA LYS A 13 -22.24 -3.19 -0.71
C LYS A 13 -20.88 -2.47 -0.82
N ASP A 14 -19.82 -3.07 -0.29
CA ASP A 14 -18.49 -2.45 -0.28
C ASP A 14 -17.84 -2.47 -1.67
N VAL A 15 -18.03 -3.53 -2.45
CA VAL A 15 -17.63 -3.57 -3.87
C VAL A 15 -18.32 -2.47 -4.68
N GLN A 16 -19.63 -2.26 -4.48
CA GLN A 16 -20.36 -1.18 -5.14
C GLN A 16 -19.84 0.20 -4.72
N GLN A 17 -19.42 0.37 -3.46
CA GLN A 17 -18.74 1.59 -3.01
C GLN A 17 -17.40 1.77 -3.73
N LEU A 18 -16.57 0.72 -3.79
CA LEU A 18 -15.29 0.75 -4.50
C LEU A 18 -15.48 1.18 -5.96
N TYR A 19 -16.37 0.56 -6.72
CA TYR A 19 -16.61 0.93 -8.13
C TYR A 19 -16.99 2.40 -8.31
N ARG A 20 -17.65 3.00 -7.33
CA ARG A 20 -18.13 4.38 -7.41
C ARG A 20 -17.08 5.40 -7.03
N THR A 21 -16.21 5.07 -6.07
CA THR A 21 -15.39 6.10 -5.42
C THR A 21 -13.92 5.73 -5.25
N VAL A 22 -13.46 4.53 -5.58
CA VAL A 22 -12.06 4.13 -5.34
C VAL A 22 -11.08 5.09 -6.01
N ASP A 23 -11.32 5.45 -7.26
CA ASP A 23 -10.45 6.36 -8.03
C ASP A 23 -10.38 7.74 -7.38
N SER A 24 -11.51 8.43 -7.25
CA SER A 24 -11.56 9.78 -6.64
C SER A 24 -11.16 9.81 -5.17
N SER A 25 -11.42 8.74 -4.42
CA SER A 25 -11.07 8.66 -3.00
C SER A 25 -9.61 8.31 -2.74
N THR A 26 -8.89 7.85 -3.75
CA THR A 26 -7.45 7.52 -3.67
C THR A 26 -6.61 8.40 -4.59
N ASP A 27 -7.23 9.42 -5.21
CA ASP A 27 -6.59 10.29 -6.19
C ASP A 27 -5.93 9.49 -7.34
N GLY A 28 -6.64 8.47 -7.85
CA GLY A 28 -6.20 7.60 -8.96
C GLY A 28 -5.15 6.54 -8.58
N GLN A 29 -4.78 6.44 -7.30
CA GLN A 29 -3.78 5.49 -6.82
C GLN A 29 -4.30 4.05 -6.70
N ALA A 30 -5.60 3.81 -6.75
CA ALA A 30 -6.14 2.45 -6.70
C ALA A 30 -7.18 2.18 -7.80
N THR A 31 -7.18 0.95 -8.33
CA THR A 31 -8.16 0.52 -9.34
C THR A 31 -8.58 -0.93 -9.10
N ILE A 32 -9.85 -1.23 -9.36
CA ILE A 32 -10.36 -2.61 -9.31
C ILE A 32 -9.94 -3.34 -10.58
N GLU A 33 -9.21 -4.44 -10.42
CA GLU A 33 -8.76 -5.28 -11.52
C GLU A 33 -9.75 -6.41 -11.82
N SER A 34 -10.24 -7.08 -10.77
CA SER A 34 -11.24 -8.14 -10.88
C SER A 34 -12.06 -8.29 -9.61
N VAL A 35 -13.27 -8.81 -9.74
CA VAL A 35 -14.17 -9.15 -8.64
C VAL A 35 -14.73 -10.53 -8.89
N ASP A 36 -14.63 -11.40 -7.89
CA ASP A 36 -15.27 -12.71 -7.85
C ASP A 36 -16.35 -12.73 -6.76
N ASP A 37 -16.88 -13.91 -6.42
CA ASP A 37 -17.99 -14.05 -5.47
C ASP A 37 -17.68 -13.54 -4.06
N ILE A 38 -16.41 -13.65 -3.63
CA ILE A 38 -15.96 -13.27 -2.28
C ILE A 38 -14.62 -12.53 -2.27
N SER A 39 -14.05 -12.24 -3.44
CA SER A 39 -12.73 -11.62 -3.57
C SER A 39 -12.76 -10.43 -4.50
N VAL A 40 -11.88 -9.47 -4.22
CA VAL A 40 -11.58 -8.35 -5.11
C VAL A 40 -10.07 -8.23 -5.24
N ARG A 41 -9.61 -8.07 -6.47
CA ARG A 41 -8.21 -7.77 -6.78
C ARG A 41 -8.09 -6.29 -7.10
N ILE A 42 -7.14 -5.62 -6.45
CA ILE A 42 -6.91 -4.19 -6.56
C ILE A 42 -5.47 -3.95 -7.05
N SER A 43 -5.31 -3.05 -8.01
CA SER A 43 -4.00 -2.46 -8.34
C SER A 43 -3.79 -1.18 -7.53
N LEU A 44 -2.57 -1.00 -7.04
CA LEU A 44 -2.11 0.17 -6.30
C LEU A 44 -0.96 0.83 -7.07
N ARG A 45 -1.00 2.16 -7.19
CA ARG A 45 -0.01 3.00 -7.86
C ARG A 45 0.38 4.14 -6.93
N PRO A 46 1.31 3.91 -6.00
CA PRO A 46 1.83 4.95 -5.12
C PRO A 46 2.41 6.11 -5.94
N LYS A 47 2.17 7.35 -5.48
CA LYS A 47 2.69 8.56 -6.14
C LYS A 47 4.01 9.07 -5.57
N THR A 48 4.33 8.67 -4.35
CA THR A 48 5.42 9.21 -3.53
C THR A 48 6.23 8.09 -2.87
N GLY A 49 7.41 8.44 -2.37
CA GLY A 49 8.31 7.53 -1.66
C GLY A 49 9.02 6.52 -2.56
N ASN A 50 9.65 5.53 -1.93
CA ASN A 50 10.50 4.53 -2.61
C ASN A 50 9.75 3.64 -3.62
N ASN A 51 8.41 3.61 -3.52
CA ASN A 51 7.53 2.78 -4.33
C ASN A 51 6.73 3.59 -5.37
N ALA A 52 7.05 4.88 -5.54
CA ALA A 52 6.42 5.73 -6.53
C ALA A 52 6.56 5.15 -7.95
N HIS A 53 5.57 5.39 -8.82
CA HIS A 53 5.53 4.97 -10.23
C HIS A 53 5.43 3.45 -10.49
N ALA A 54 5.57 2.63 -9.45
CA ALA A 54 5.33 1.19 -9.54
C ALA A 54 3.83 0.86 -9.55
N THR A 55 3.49 -0.30 -10.09
CA THR A 55 2.15 -0.89 -9.96
C THR A 55 2.22 -2.16 -9.12
N PHE A 56 1.49 -2.21 -8.01
CA PHE A 56 1.38 -3.38 -7.15
C PHE A 56 -0.02 -3.98 -7.21
N TYR A 57 -0.12 -5.29 -7.15
CA TYR A 57 -1.40 -5.99 -7.08
C TYR A 57 -1.59 -6.61 -5.70
N MET A 58 -2.79 -6.48 -5.15
CA MET A 58 -3.19 -7.17 -3.93
C MET A 58 -4.56 -7.84 -4.08
N SER A 59 -4.71 -8.96 -3.37
CA SER A 59 -5.93 -9.75 -3.32
C SER A 59 -6.60 -9.59 -1.96
N ILE A 60 -7.88 -9.22 -1.94
CA ILE A 60 -8.71 -9.09 -0.74
C ILE A 60 -9.77 -10.19 -0.77
N ILE A 61 -9.83 -11.03 0.26
CA ILE A 61 -10.75 -12.17 0.37
C ILE A 61 -11.64 -12.02 1.60
N CYS A 62 -12.94 -11.90 1.36
CA CYS A 62 -13.96 -11.77 2.40
C CYS A 62 -14.51 -13.14 2.78
N SER A 63 -14.05 -13.69 3.91
CA SER A 63 -14.59 -14.96 4.42
C SER A 63 -16.08 -14.87 4.79
N SER A 64 -16.72 -16.01 5.07
CA SER A 64 -18.10 -16.07 5.58
C SER A 64 -18.32 -15.34 6.91
N ALA A 65 -17.26 -14.90 7.59
CA ALA A 65 -17.33 -14.09 8.81
C ALA A 65 -17.27 -12.58 8.53
N TYR A 66 -17.01 -12.14 7.30
CA TYR A 66 -17.04 -10.73 6.94
C TYR A 66 -18.48 -10.18 7.06
N PRO A 67 -18.69 -8.95 7.58
CA PRO A 67 -17.70 -7.98 8.05
C PRO A 67 -17.38 -8.07 9.55
N ALA A 68 -17.88 -9.09 10.26
CA ALA A 68 -17.61 -9.27 11.69
C ALA A 68 -16.13 -9.59 11.99
N ARG A 69 -15.44 -10.20 11.02
CA ARG A 69 -13.98 -10.35 11.00
C ARG A 69 -13.40 -9.62 9.78
N PRO A 70 -12.14 -9.15 9.86
CA PRO A 70 -11.47 -8.51 8.73
C PRO A 70 -11.39 -9.47 7.52
N PRO A 71 -11.28 -8.92 6.30
CA PRO A 71 -10.92 -9.71 5.14
C PRO A 71 -9.45 -10.17 5.26
N ALA A 72 -9.10 -11.26 4.59
CA ALA A 72 -7.70 -11.62 4.38
C ALA A 72 -7.15 -10.81 3.22
N VAL A 73 -5.94 -10.26 3.36
CA VAL A 73 -5.27 -9.46 2.33
C VAL A 73 -3.86 -9.97 2.12
N LYS A 74 -3.43 -10.08 0.86
CA LYS A 74 -2.05 -10.37 0.48
C LYS A 74 -1.63 -9.53 -0.71
N PHE A 75 -0.37 -9.11 -0.74
CA PHE A 75 0.27 -8.62 -1.95
C PHE A 75 0.58 -9.78 -2.89
N ASP A 76 0.15 -9.67 -4.15
CA ASP A 76 0.54 -10.59 -5.21
C ASP A 76 1.85 -10.13 -5.87
N THR A 77 2.17 -8.84 -5.76
CA THR A 77 3.40 -8.22 -6.29
C THR A 77 4.40 -8.01 -5.16
N PRO A 78 5.64 -8.51 -5.30
CA PRO A 78 6.70 -8.23 -4.33
C PRO A 78 6.89 -6.72 -4.14
N ILE A 79 7.06 -6.30 -2.88
CA ILE A 79 7.28 -4.91 -2.50
C ILE A 79 8.25 -4.90 -1.32
N PHE A 80 9.36 -4.15 -1.45
CA PHE A 80 10.30 -4.01 -0.35
C PHE A 80 9.77 -2.95 0.63
N HIS A 81 9.18 -3.38 1.74
CA HIS A 81 8.49 -2.49 2.68
C HIS A 81 8.55 -3.01 4.12
N PRO A 82 8.81 -2.16 5.14
CA PRO A 82 8.92 -2.59 6.54
C PRO A 82 7.73 -3.40 7.05
N ASN A 83 6.53 -3.06 6.57
CA ASN A 83 5.28 -3.66 7.02
C ASN A 83 4.70 -4.71 6.06
N ILE A 84 5.43 -5.11 5.01
CA ILE A 84 4.95 -6.10 4.04
C ILE A 84 6.08 -7.09 3.78
N ASP A 85 5.81 -8.37 4.05
CA ASP A 85 6.76 -9.44 3.75
C ASP A 85 6.82 -9.66 2.23
N PHE A 86 7.98 -9.39 1.63
CA PHE A 86 8.11 -9.39 0.16
C PHE A 86 8.12 -10.80 -0.46
N LEU A 87 8.21 -11.86 0.34
CA LEU A 87 8.16 -13.25 -0.09
C LEU A 87 6.73 -13.82 -0.09
N SER A 88 6.00 -13.60 1.00
CA SER A 88 4.66 -14.13 1.26
C SER A 88 3.53 -13.17 0.91
N GLY A 89 3.83 -11.87 0.84
CA GLY A 89 2.89 -10.79 0.62
C GLY A 89 2.04 -10.43 1.85
N ASP A 90 2.37 -10.96 3.03
CA ASP A 90 1.62 -10.70 4.26
C ASP A 90 1.87 -9.27 4.77
N ILE A 91 0.80 -8.63 5.26
CA ILE A 91 0.80 -7.22 5.67
C ILE A 91 0.66 -7.13 7.18
N CYS A 92 1.57 -6.43 7.85
CA CYS A 92 1.44 -6.05 9.25
C CYS A 92 0.81 -4.67 9.36
N LEU A 93 -0.52 -4.62 9.51
CA LEU A 93 -1.26 -3.38 9.68
C LEU A 93 -2.28 -3.52 10.82
N SER A 94 -2.32 -2.55 11.74
CA SER A 94 -3.14 -2.64 12.94
C SER A 94 -4.65 -2.66 12.64
N ILE A 95 -5.09 -2.20 11.46
CA ILE A 95 -6.50 -2.28 11.04
C ILE A 95 -7.03 -3.72 11.07
N PHE A 96 -6.17 -4.73 10.90
CA PHE A 96 -6.57 -6.14 10.97
C PHE A 96 -6.85 -6.58 12.41
N THR A 97 -6.08 -6.10 13.39
CA THR A 97 -6.27 -6.43 14.82
C THR A 97 -7.33 -5.57 15.47
N GLN A 98 -7.53 -4.34 15.00
CA GLN A 98 -8.51 -3.37 15.49
C GLN A 98 -9.76 -3.27 14.60
N TRP A 99 -9.98 -4.27 13.75
CA TRP A 99 -11.07 -4.28 12.77
C TRP A 99 -12.44 -4.03 13.41
N ARG A 100 -13.19 -3.09 12.84
CA ARG A 100 -14.58 -2.80 13.21
C ARG A 100 -15.49 -3.05 12.02
N THR A 101 -16.70 -3.53 12.26
CA THR A 101 -17.73 -3.75 11.22
C THR A 101 -18.15 -2.48 10.48
N CYS A 102 -17.78 -1.29 10.97
CA CYS A 102 -17.97 -0.02 10.29
C CYS A 102 -16.96 0.21 9.15
N TYR A 103 -15.81 -0.49 9.15
CA TYR A 103 -14.82 -0.36 8.09
C TYR A 103 -15.25 -1.10 6.83
N SER A 104 -15.05 -0.42 5.70
CA SER A 104 -15.30 -0.92 4.36
C SER A 104 -14.02 -1.40 3.69
N LEU A 105 -14.15 -2.06 2.55
CA LEU A 105 -12.99 -2.38 1.71
C LEU A 105 -12.26 -1.13 1.19
N LEU A 106 -12.96 0.00 1.00
CA LEU A 106 -12.32 1.27 0.62
C LEU A 106 -11.42 1.81 1.75
N ASP A 107 -11.88 1.68 2.99
CA ASP A 107 -11.14 2.10 4.17
C ASP A 107 -9.84 1.29 4.30
N LEU A 108 -9.92 -0.01 4.05
CA LEU A 108 -8.75 -0.88 3.98
C LEU A 108 -7.78 -0.49 2.86
N VAL A 109 -8.26 -0.24 1.64
CA VAL A 109 -7.43 0.20 0.50
C VAL A 109 -6.69 1.50 0.83
N LYS A 110 -7.38 2.48 1.44
CA LYS A 110 -6.78 3.74 1.87
C LYS A 110 -5.73 3.54 2.95
N ALA A 111 -6.00 2.68 3.93
CA ALA A 111 -5.04 2.39 5.00
C ALA A 111 -3.77 1.72 4.44
N ILE A 112 -3.89 0.83 3.45
CA ILE A 112 -2.72 0.22 2.81
C ILE A 112 -1.94 1.24 1.97
N LEU A 113 -2.61 2.13 1.22
CA LEU A 113 -1.92 3.23 0.51
C LEU A 113 -1.16 4.15 1.48
N TYR A 114 -1.79 4.51 2.60
CA TYR A 114 -1.13 5.31 3.63
C TYR A 114 0.07 4.56 4.23
N LEU A 115 -0.05 3.26 4.48
CA LEU A 115 1.05 2.44 4.99
C LEU A 115 2.27 2.47 4.05
N ILE A 116 2.03 2.39 2.73
CA ILE A 116 3.10 2.44 1.72
C ILE A 116 3.80 3.81 1.71
N ASP A 117 3.05 4.90 1.91
CA ASP A 117 3.59 6.26 1.94
C ASP A 117 4.25 6.62 3.29
N HIS A 118 3.76 6.02 4.37
CA HIS A 118 4.24 6.23 5.74
C HIS A 118 4.61 4.89 6.41
N PRO A 119 5.77 4.31 6.06
CA PRO A 119 6.21 3.05 6.63
C PRO A 119 6.34 3.14 8.15
N ASN A 120 5.85 2.14 8.86
CA ASN A 120 6.06 1.98 10.30
C ASN A 120 7.28 1.07 10.54
N PHE A 121 8.38 1.64 11.01
CA PHE A 121 9.63 0.92 11.28
C PHE A 121 9.64 0.11 12.59
N GLU A 122 8.60 0.22 13.42
CA GLU A 122 8.45 -0.55 14.66
C GLU A 122 7.72 -1.89 14.45
N SER A 123 7.37 -2.25 13.21
CA SER A 123 6.65 -3.50 12.96
C SER A 123 7.51 -4.73 13.22
N ASN A 124 6.86 -5.78 13.73
CA ASN A 124 7.47 -7.05 14.09
C ASN A 124 7.78 -7.99 12.90
N LEU A 125 7.62 -7.54 11.64
CA LEU A 125 8.04 -8.29 10.46
C LEU A 125 9.57 -8.16 10.36
N SER A 126 10.22 -9.14 10.95
CA SER A 126 11.62 -9.17 11.37
C SER A 126 12.63 -9.33 10.23
N GLU A 127 12.70 -8.36 9.32
CA GLU A 127 13.80 -8.28 8.34
C GLU A 127 14.44 -6.89 8.24
N PHE A 128 13.86 -5.89 8.90
CA PHE A 128 14.38 -4.52 8.96
C PHE A 128 15.09 -4.18 10.29
N GLU A 129 15.24 -5.15 11.21
CA GLU A 129 15.88 -4.94 12.53
C GLU A 129 17.32 -4.41 12.43
N GLU A 130 18.00 -4.59 11.29
CA GLU A 130 19.35 -4.05 11.05
C GLU A 130 19.42 -2.96 9.95
N VAL A 131 18.31 -2.65 9.25
CA VAL A 131 18.31 -1.73 8.11
C VAL A 131 17.35 -0.57 8.36
N THR A 132 17.80 0.40 9.15
CA THR A 132 17.08 1.68 9.37
C THR A 132 17.60 2.81 8.50
N GLU A 133 18.70 2.62 7.77
CA GLU A 133 19.25 3.66 6.90
C GLU A 133 18.35 3.86 5.66
N PRO A 134 17.75 5.06 5.47
CA PRO A 134 16.82 5.31 4.37
C PRO A 134 17.40 4.98 2.99
N ALA A 135 18.68 5.27 2.78
CA ALA A 135 19.37 5.03 1.52
C ALA A 135 19.46 3.54 1.15
N ILE A 136 19.60 2.64 2.13
CA ILE A 136 19.63 1.20 1.90
C ILE A 136 18.23 0.73 1.49
N ILE A 137 17.19 1.22 2.16
CA ILE A 137 15.79 0.88 1.83
C ILE A 137 15.47 1.35 0.42
N THR A 138 15.83 2.59 0.06
CA THR A 138 15.65 3.11 -1.30
C THR A 138 16.37 2.26 -2.33
N THR A 139 17.62 1.87 -2.05
CA THR A 139 18.41 1.01 -2.95
C THR A 139 17.79 -0.37 -3.12
N LYS A 140 17.44 -1.06 -2.03
CA LYS A 140 16.81 -2.38 -2.08
C LYS A 140 15.44 -2.33 -2.78
N SER A 141 14.66 -1.27 -2.57
CA SER A 141 13.39 -1.07 -3.27
C SER A 141 13.61 -0.94 -4.79
N ALA A 142 14.56 -0.11 -5.22
CA ALA A 142 14.88 0.06 -6.63
C ALA A 142 15.40 -1.24 -7.28
N LEU A 143 16.28 -1.97 -6.60
CA LEU A 143 16.78 -3.26 -7.06
C LEU A 143 15.66 -4.29 -7.20
N LEU A 144 14.78 -4.41 -6.20
CA LEU A 144 13.61 -5.31 -6.26
C LEU A 144 12.70 -4.94 -7.43
N LEU A 145 12.39 -3.66 -7.62
CA LEU A 145 11.52 -3.19 -8.70
C LEU A 145 12.14 -3.40 -10.09
N ALA A 146 13.47 -3.34 -10.19
CA ALA A 146 14.22 -3.67 -11.40
C ALA A 146 14.38 -5.19 -11.64
N GLY A 147 14.01 -6.03 -10.66
CA GLY A 147 14.17 -7.49 -10.69
C GLY A 147 15.59 -7.98 -10.45
N PHE A 148 16.46 -7.14 -9.86
CA PHE A 148 17.76 -7.56 -9.37
C PHE A 148 17.64 -8.34 -8.05
N PRO A 149 18.68 -9.12 -7.68
CA PRO A 149 18.68 -9.84 -6.42
C PRO A 149 18.60 -8.89 -5.21
N VAL A 150 17.69 -9.16 -4.29
CA VAL A 150 17.60 -8.53 -2.96
C VAL A 150 17.57 -9.64 -1.92
N ASP A 151 18.55 -9.62 -1.00
CA ASP A 151 18.71 -10.62 0.05
C ASP A 151 18.73 -12.08 -0.47
N GLY A 152 19.26 -12.27 -1.69
CA GLY A 152 19.37 -13.57 -2.36
C GLY A 152 18.16 -13.98 -3.19
N TYR A 153 17.10 -13.17 -3.24
CA TYR A 153 15.88 -13.44 -3.99
C TYR A 153 15.77 -12.55 -5.23
N CYS A 154 15.30 -13.12 -6.34
CA CYS A 154 14.97 -12.37 -7.55
C CYS A 154 13.47 -12.45 -7.80
N PHE A 155 12.88 -11.32 -8.18
CA PHE A 155 11.47 -11.20 -8.49
C PHE A 155 11.26 -10.76 -9.93
N THR A 156 10.02 -10.88 -10.41
CA THR A 156 9.67 -10.32 -11.72
C THR A 156 9.77 -8.79 -11.64
N PRO A 157 10.49 -8.13 -12.56
CA PRO A 157 10.59 -6.67 -12.56
C PRO A 157 9.21 -6.00 -12.62
N ASN A 158 9.05 -4.90 -11.89
CA ASN A 158 7.86 -4.07 -11.97
C ASN A 158 7.87 -3.29 -13.29
N ALA A 159 7.00 -3.66 -14.23
CA ALA A 159 7.03 -3.12 -15.58
C ALA A 159 6.83 -1.58 -15.62
N ALA A 160 5.84 -1.08 -14.88
CA ALA A 160 5.54 0.36 -14.82
C ALA A 160 6.70 1.16 -14.24
N TRP A 161 7.30 0.67 -13.14
CA TRP A 161 8.47 1.31 -12.55
C TRP A 161 9.68 1.27 -13.48
N CYS A 162 9.94 0.13 -14.12
CA CYS A 162 11.06 -0.01 -15.06
C CYS A 162 10.91 0.90 -16.29
N GLU A 163 9.70 1.10 -16.79
CA GLU A 163 9.41 2.05 -17.87
C GLU A 163 9.75 3.47 -17.44
N TRP A 164 9.20 3.92 -16.31
CA TRP A 164 9.51 5.21 -15.71
C TRP A 164 11.02 5.40 -15.47
N ALA A 165 11.70 4.39 -14.92
CA ALA A 165 13.12 4.49 -14.59
C ALA A 165 14.01 4.58 -15.84
N ARG A 166 13.61 3.96 -16.96
CA ARG A 166 14.31 4.10 -18.25
C ARG A 166 14.14 5.51 -18.83
N GLU A 167 12.92 6.04 -18.79
CA GLU A 167 12.63 7.40 -19.27
C GLU A 167 13.38 8.47 -18.49
N ASN A 168 13.62 8.20 -17.19
CA ASN A 168 14.34 9.10 -16.28
C ASN A 168 15.84 8.76 -16.12
N ASN A 169 16.37 7.83 -16.91
CA ASN A 169 17.78 7.42 -16.90
C ASN A 169 18.30 7.01 -15.50
N CYS A 170 17.46 6.36 -14.69
CA CYS A 170 17.79 5.89 -13.36
C CYS A 170 17.56 4.39 -13.16
N LEU A 171 17.30 3.63 -14.22
CA LEU A 171 17.18 2.18 -14.12
C LEU A 171 18.48 1.56 -13.57
N PRO A 172 18.43 0.75 -12.49
CA PRO A 172 19.60 0.08 -11.96
C PRO A 172 20.30 -0.81 -12.99
N THR A 173 21.59 -1.01 -12.81
CA THR A 173 22.51 -1.79 -13.63
C THR A 173 23.17 -2.89 -12.79
N GLU A 174 23.88 -3.82 -13.44
CA GLU A 174 24.62 -4.87 -12.72
C GLU A 174 25.69 -4.32 -11.77
N GLU A 175 26.20 -3.11 -12.01
CA GLU A 175 27.16 -2.48 -11.09
C GLU A 175 26.52 -2.07 -9.77
N ASP A 176 25.23 -1.75 -9.80
CA ASP A 176 24.45 -1.27 -8.65
C ASP A 176 24.10 -2.42 -7.68
N VAL A 177 24.32 -3.66 -8.10
CA VAL A 177 24.14 -4.88 -7.30
C VAL A 177 25.36 -5.17 -6.41
N LYS A 178 26.48 -4.46 -6.60
CA LYS A 178 27.70 -4.66 -5.82
C LYS A 178 27.47 -4.25 -4.36
N GLU A 179 27.98 -5.06 -3.44
CA GLU A 179 27.87 -4.83 -1.99
C GLU A 179 28.38 -3.43 -1.60
N GLY A 180 27.56 -2.67 -0.87
CA GLY A 180 27.86 -1.30 -0.43
C GLY A 180 27.53 -0.18 -1.44
N TYR A 181 26.95 -0.50 -2.60
CA TYR A 181 26.44 0.52 -3.51
C TYR A 181 25.14 1.16 -3.00
N ILE A 182 24.99 2.47 -3.21
CA ILE A 182 23.78 3.22 -2.89
C ILE A 182 23.21 3.79 -4.19
N TRP A 183 22.05 3.27 -4.61
CA TRP A 183 21.33 3.79 -5.75
C TRP A 183 20.72 5.14 -5.41
N THR A 184 20.83 6.08 -6.35
CA THR A 184 20.24 7.42 -6.20
C THR A 184 19.20 7.66 -7.27
N PRO A 185 17.97 8.04 -6.90
CA PRO A 185 16.95 8.42 -7.86
C PRO A 185 17.38 9.71 -8.61
N PRO A 186 16.73 10.04 -9.74
CA PRO A 186 16.89 11.35 -10.37
C PRO A 186 16.61 12.44 -9.33
N LYS A 187 17.36 13.54 -9.38
CA LYS A 187 16.99 14.73 -8.61
C LYS A 187 15.65 15.21 -9.14
N GLU A 188 14.60 15.18 -8.32
CA GLU A 188 13.34 15.82 -8.67
C GLU A 188 13.64 17.28 -9.06
N GLU A 189 13.22 17.69 -10.26
CA GLU A 189 13.23 19.11 -10.62
C GLU A 189 12.22 19.79 -9.71
N ASN A 190 12.71 20.54 -8.71
CA ASN A 190 11.98 21.28 -7.70
C ASN A 190 10.54 21.69 -8.13
N HIS A 191 9.53 20.95 -7.68
CA HIS A 191 8.19 21.51 -7.59
C HIS A 191 8.19 22.44 -6.37
N GLU A 192 8.18 23.75 -6.64
CA GLU A 192 8.17 24.84 -5.67
C GLU A 192 7.26 24.52 -4.47
N GLU A 193 7.82 24.63 -3.26
CA GLU A 193 7.09 24.60 -1.99
C GLU A 193 5.95 25.62 -2.04
N LEU A 194 4.72 25.15 -2.22
CA LEU A 194 3.54 25.97 -1.98
C LEU A 194 3.41 26.21 -0.48
N ASN A 195 3.96 27.34 -0.03
CA ASN A 195 3.74 27.91 1.30
C ASN A 195 2.22 28.08 1.55
N ILE A 196 1.64 27.21 2.38
CA ILE A 196 0.28 27.39 2.90
C ILE A 196 0.37 28.12 4.25
N PRO A 197 -0.25 29.30 4.40
CA PRO A 197 -0.23 30.04 5.67
C PRO A 197 -1.15 29.40 6.71
N GLU A 198 -0.66 29.32 7.95
CA GLU A 198 -1.39 28.84 9.14
C GLU A 198 -2.70 29.63 9.37
N GLN A 199 -3.78 28.90 9.63
CA GLN A 199 -5.03 29.45 10.19
C GLN A 199 -5.35 28.79 11.54
N LYS A 200 -5.84 29.61 12.46
CA LYS A 200 -5.97 29.39 13.90
C LYS A 200 -7.45 29.34 14.32
N GLY A 201 -7.81 28.40 15.22
CA GLY A 201 -9.08 28.35 15.98
C GLY A 201 -10.25 27.68 15.21
N SER A 202 -11.18 26.92 15.80
CA SER A 202 -11.70 26.89 17.18
C SER A 202 -12.48 25.58 17.45
N ASP A 203 -12.71 25.33 18.74
CA ASP A 203 -13.57 24.34 19.43
C ASP A 203 -14.82 23.82 18.69
N GLU A 204 -15.13 22.53 18.86
CA GLU A 204 -16.46 22.07 19.31
C GLU A 204 -16.48 20.58 19.71
N SER A 205 -17.01 20.33 20.91
CA SER A 205 -17.28 19.03 21.49
C SER A 205 -18.59 18.44 20.98
N GLU A 206 -18.58 17.18 20.52
CA GLU A 206 -19.77 16.33 20.52
C GLU A 206 -19.37 14.85 20.61
N VAL A 207 -19.76 14.21 21.73
CA VAL A 207 -19.62 12.77 21.97
C VAL A 207 -20.70 12.07 21.17
N SER A 208 -20.29 11.55 20.02
CA SER A 208 -21.00 10.52 19.26
C SER A 208 -20.02 9.35 19.12
N LEU A 209 -20.51 8.11 19.08
CA LEU A 209 -19.68 6.91 18.88
C LEU A 209 -19.01 6.97 17.50
N LYS A 210 -17.92 7.73 17.41
CA LYS A 210 -17.13 7.94 16.20
C LYS A 210 -16.18 6.76 16.09
N CYS A 211 -16.24 6.02 14.98
CA CYS A 211 -15.12 5.18 14.58
C CYS A 211 -13.91 6.13 14.47
N GLU A 212 -12.79 5.78 15.13
CA GLU A 212 -11.63 6.67 15.22
C GLU A 212 -11.09 7.03 13.83
N PRO A 213 -10.55 8.25 13.64
CA PRO A 213 -9.98 8.65 12.37
C PRO A 213 -8.81 7.72 11.97
N PHE A 214 -8.63 7.53 10.66
CA PHE A 214 -7.65 6.65 10.04
C PHE A 214 -6.21 6.78 10.55
N HIS A 215 -5.83 7.95 11.09
CA HIS A 215 -4.49 8.19 11.65
C HIS A 215 -4.20 7.41 12.95
N SER A 216 -5.20 6.76 13.56
CA SER A 216 -5.02 5.97 14.79
C SER A 216 -4.49 4.54 14.56
N PHE A 217 -4.34 4.12 13.30
CA PHE A 217 -3.94 2.75 12.93
C PHE A 217 -2.44 2.58 12.63
N PHE A 218 -1.64 3.61 12.84
CA PHE A 218 -0.20 3.63 12.53
C PHE A 218 0.64 3.89 13.77
#